data_AF-A0A1W1B8B3-F1
#
_entry.id   AF-A0A1W1B8B3-F1
#
_cell.length_a   1.000
_cell.length_b   1.000
_cell.length_c   1.000
_cell.angle_alpha   90.00
_cell.angle_beta   90.00
_cell.angle_gamma   90.00
#
_symmetry.space_group_name_H-M   'P 1'
#
loop_
_entity.id
_entity.type
_entity.pdbx_description
1 polymer ?
#
loop_
_entity_poly.entity_id
_entity_poly.type
_entity_poly.pdbx_seq_one_letter_code
_entity_poly.pdbx_strand_id
1 'polypeptide(L)'
;MKVDANYAAGAYENWKASDWPRTYQNPTYKNMFAAGIAFAPPHLISKPMSSPNGTPINPTPPRTGMPSGIIGKAVAHSVCDLMTQGENAHLHEASMAEMGAACVASAGKGVLTGTAAAMTVYPVVPDFEKYPGTGRDTDYTFGEIGLAGHWIKHILHFLFIYKAKLNPGWTLIPE
;
A
#
# COMPACT_ATOMS: atom_id res chain seq x y z
N MET A 1 -6.25 12.37 6.24
CA MET A 1 -7.68 12.29 6.62
C MET A 1 -7.91 11.03 7.45
N LYS A 2 -8.66 11.10 8.55
CA LYS A 2 -9.05 9.89 9.30
C LYS A 2 -10.07 9.08 8.49
N VAL A 3 -9.91 7.77 8.48
CA VAL A 3 -10.76 6.80 7.77
C VAL A 3 -11.21 5.72 8.75
N ASP A 4 -11.74 4.60 8.26
CA ASP A 4 -12.26 3.45 9.01
C ASP A 4 -11.16 2.60 9.69
N ALA A 5 -10.35 3.24 10.52
CA ALA A 5 -9.22 2.63 11.23
C ALA A 5 -9.34 2.82 12.75
N ASN A 6 -8.66 1.96 13.53
CA ASN A 6 -8.58 2.09 14.98
C ASN A 6 -7.41 3.02 15.39
N TYR A 7 -7.73 4.28 15.66
CA TYR A 7 -6.77 5.29 16.10
C TYR A 7 -6.44 5.25 17.61
N ALA A 8 -7.01 4.30 18.36
CA ALA A 8 -6.92 4.24 19.82
C ALA A 8 -6.05 3.08 20.34
N ALA A 9 -5.26 2.42 19.48
CA ALA A 9 -4.44 1.27 19.86
C ALA A 9 -3.35 1.58 20.91
N GLY A 10 -2.84 2.82 20.96
CA GLY A 10 -1.88 3.26 21.97
C GLY A 10 -0.49 2.66 21.75
N ALA A 11 0.00 1.88 22.73
CA ALA A 11 1.36 1.32 22.72
C ALA A 11 1.56 0.24 21.64
N TYR A 12 2.81 0.04 21.21
CA TYR A 12 3.19 -0.87 20.10
C TYR A 12 2.70 -2.30 20.32
N GLU A 13 2.71 -2.77 21.56
CA GLU A 13 2.32 -4.12 21.96
C GLU A 13 0.84 -4.41 21.72
N ASN A 14 0.02 -3.36 21.59
CA ASN A 14 -1.41 -3.46 21.34
C ASN A 14 -1.77 -3.37 19.85
N TRP A 15 -0.82 -3.00 18.99
CA TRP A 15 -1.10 -2.75 17.58
C TRP A 15 -1.44 -4.04 16.85
N LYS A 16 -2.50 -3.99 16.06
CA LYS A 16 -2.99 -5.11 15.27
C LYS A 16 -3.08 -4.77 13.79
N ALA A 17 -2.94 -5.79 12.96
CA ALA A 17 -3.23 -5.69 11.54
C ALA A 17 -4.66 -5.17 11.28
N SER A 18 -5.62 -5.60 12.11
CA SER A 18 -7.03 -5.17 12.06
C SER A 18 -7.27 -3.70 12.40
N ASP A 19 -6.28 -2.98 12.96
CA ASP A 19 -6.42 -1.56 13.25
C ASP A 19 -6.40 -0.70 11.97
N TRP A 20 -5.90 -1.26 10.87
CA TRP A 20 -5.75 -0.59 9.59
C TRP A 20 -7.06 -0.54 8.78
N PRO A 21 -7.25 0.51 7.96
CA PRO A 21 -8.48 0.72 7.22
C PRO A 21 -8.75 -0.37 6.18
N ARG A 22 -10.03 -0.62 5.90
CA ARG A 22 -10.47 -1.56 4.87
C ARG A 22 -11.13 -0.82 3.70
N THR A 23 -12.07 0.06 3.99
CA THR A 23 -12.94 0.77 3.03
C THR A 23 -12.46 2.18 2.70
N TYR A 24 -11.61 2.76 3.56
CA TYR A 24 -11.06 4.11 3.44
C TYR A 24 -12.12 5.24 3.47
N GLN A 25 -13.33 4.94 3.94
CA GLN A 25 -14.39 5.91 4.17
C GLN A 25 -14.13 6.69 5.47
N ASN A 26 -14.44 7.98 5.49
CA ASN A 26 -14.42 8.76 6.72
C ASN A 26 -15.55 8.30 7.66
N PRO A 27 -15.29 8.10 8.97
CA PRO A 27 -16.30 7.60 9.90
C PRO A 27 -17.42 8.61 10.19
N THR A 28 -17.18 9.92 10.01
CA THR A 28 -18.14 10.99 10.28
C THR A 28 -18.92 11.39 9.03
N TYR A 29 -18.23 11.53 7.89
CA TYR A 29 -18.80 11.99 6.62
C TYR A 29 -18.81 10.84 5.60
N LYS A 30 -19.98 10.22 5.40
CA LYS A 30 -20.15 9.02 4.56
C LYS A 30 -19.89 9.24 3.07
N ASN A 31 -19.89 10.49 2.61
CA ASN A 31 -19.53 10.88 1.25
C ASN A 31 -18.04 11.23 1.08
N MET A 32 -17.22 11.07 2.11
CA MET A 32 -15.78 11.37 2.07
C MET A 32 -14.95 10.10 2.18
N PHE A 33 -13.94 10.00 1.31
CA PHE A 33 -12.98 8.89 1.25
C PHE A 33 -11.56 9.44 1.13
N ALA A 34 -10.56 8.66 1.55
CA ALA A 34 -9.15 9.02 1.38
C ALA A 34 -8.31 7.84 0.91
N ALA A 35 -7.80 7.92 -0.33
CA ALA A 35 -6.93 6.92 -0.92
C ALA A 35 -5.45 7.32 -0.90
N GLY A 36 -4.56 6.31 -1.00
CA GLY A 36 -3.12 6.51 -1.15
C GLY A 36 -2.48 7.28 0.02
N ILE A 37 -1.68 8.30 -0.30
CA ILE A 37 -0.94 9.07 0.72
C ILE A 37 -1.87 9.88 1.64
N ALA A 38 -3.11 10.17 1.21
CA ALA A 38 -4.00 11.12 1.86
C ALA A 38 -4.67 10.60 3.15
N PHE A 39 -4.81 9.29 3.34
CA PHE A 39 -5.35 8.77 4.60
C PHE A 39 -4.29 8.88 5.72
N ALA A 40 -4.75 9.03 6.95
CA ALA A 40 -3.91 9.04 8.13
C ALA A 40 -3.75 7.61 8.66
N PRO A 41 -2.54 7.04 8.69
CA PRO A 41 -2.31 5.75 9.34
C PRO A 41 -2.74 5.77 10.81
N PRO A 42 -3.32 4.68 11.34
CA PRO A 42 -3.70 4.60 12.75
C PRO A 42 -2.49 4.62 13.70
N HIS A 43 -1.38 4.04 13.26
CA HIS A 43 -0.11 3.97 13.96
C HIS A 43 1.04 3.71 12.96
N LEU A 44 2.28 3.59 13.45
CA LEU A 44 3.43 3.21 12.62
C LEU A 44 3.36 1.73 12.24
N ILE A 45 4.19 1.30 11.28
CA ILE A 45 4.29 -0.12 10.89
C ILE A 45 5.34 -0.88 11.71
N SER A 46 6.40 -0.20 12.15
CA SER A 46 7.48 -0.81 12.94
C SER A 46 7.51 -0.26 14.35
N LYS A 47 8.13 -1.02 15.25
CA LYS A 47 8.39 -0.59 16.63
C LYS A 47 9.03 0.81 16.66
N PRO A 48 8.46 1.77 17.41
CA PRO A 48 9.09 3.07 17.63
C PRO A 48 10.47 2.92 18.26
N MET A 49 11.44 3.67 17.77
CA MET A 49 12.81 3.66 18.29
C MET A 49 13.25 5.07 18.67
N SER A 50 14.32 5.18 19.46
CA SER A 50 14.95 6.45 19.81
C SER A 50 16.47 6.34 19.74
N SER A 51 17.14 7.42 19.36
CA SER A 51 18.60 7.54 19.45
C SER A 51 19.09 7.54 20.92
N PRO A 52 20.40 7.37 21.18
CA PRO A 52 20.97 7.53 22.53
C PRO A 52 20.67 8.88 23.19
N ASN A 53 20.47 9.93 22.39
CA ASN A 53 20.13 11.28 22.87
C ASN A 53 18.62 11.51 23.01
N GLY A 54 17.79 10.47 22.86
CA GLY A 54 16.33 10.54 23.02
C GLY A 54 15.56 11.06 21.79
N THR A 55 16.23 11.36 20.67
CA THR A 55 15.53 11.75 19.43
C THR A 55 14.69 10.59 18.89
N PRO A 56 13.38 10.76 18.64
CA PRO A 56 12.52 9.72 18.07
C PRO A 56 12.92 9.33 16.64
N ILE A 57 12.92 8.04 16.34
CA ILE A 57 13.24 7.43 15.03
C ILE A 57 12.08 6.52 14.64
N ASN A 58 11.15 7.08 13.88
CA ASN A 58 9.85 6.48 13.60
C ASN A 58 9.57 6.55 12.09
N PRO A 59 9.72 5.47 11.33
CA PRO A 59 9.48 5.50 9.90
C PRO A 59 7.99 5.63 9.62
N THR A 60 7.65 6.51 8.67
CA THR A 60 6.28 6.63 8.20
C THR A 60 5.91 5.43 7.33
N PRO A 61 4.72 4.83 7.51
CA PRO A 61 4.23 3.76 6.65
C PRO A 61 4.26 4.13 5.15
N PRO A 62 4.83 3.30 4.27
CA PRO A 62 4.85 3.59 2.84
C PRO A 62 3.47 3.31 2.23
N ARG A 63 2.94 4.29 1.50
CA ARG A 63 1.73 4.13 0.65
C ARG A 63 2.17 4.21 -0.80
N THR A 64 2.86 3.17 -1.27
CA THR A 64 3.51 3.15 -2.61
C THR A 64 2.47 3.08 -3.73
N GLY A 65 2.94 3.07 -4.99
CA GLY A 65 2.08 3.10 -6.18
C GLY A 65 1.06 1.97 -6.23
N MET A 66 1.47 0.72 -6.01
CA MET A 66 0.59 -0.45 -6.06
C MET A 66 -0.51 -0.40 -4.98
N PRO A 67 -0.22 -0.27 -3.66
CA PRO A 67 -1.25 -0.04 -2.65
C PRO A 67 -2.15 1.15 -2.97
N SER A 68 -1.58 2.28 -3.43
CA SER A 68 -2.39 3.46 -3.77
C SER A 68 -3.34 3.22 -4.94
N GLY A 69 -2.92 2.46 -5.95
CA GLY A 69 -3.75 2.06 -7.09
C GLY A 69 -4.89 1.13 -6.69
N ILE A 70 -4.58 0.08 -5.92
CA ILE A 70 -5.57 -0.88 -5.40
C ILE A 70 -6.61 -0.16 -4.51
N ILE A 71 -6.15 0.67 -3.57
CA ILE A 71 -7.02 1.46 -2.69
C ILE A 71 -7.87 2.43 -3.51
N GLY A 72 -7.26 3.15 -4.45
CA GLY A 72 -7.98 4.11 -5.32
C GLY A 72 -9.08 3.43 -6.12
N LYS A 73 -8.82 2.23 -6.66
CA LYS A 73 -9.81 1.42 -7.36
C LYS A 73 -10.95 0.98 -6.45
N ALA A 74 -10.67 0.47 -5.24
CA ALA A 74 -11.70 0.08 -4.28
C ALA A 74 -12.58 1.27 -3.83
N VAL A 75 -11.96 2.43 -3.57
CA VAL A 75 -12.70 3.66 -3.26
C VAL A 75 -13.59 4.09 -4.43
N ALA A 76 -13.08 4.05 -5.67
CA ALA A 76 -13.86 4.40 -6.84
C ALA A 76 -15.09 3.50 -7.02
N HIS A 77 -14.92 2.18 -6.89
CA HIS A 77 -16.04 1.23 -6.96
C HIS A 77 -17.06 1.45 -5.84
N SER A 78 -16.60 1.70 -4.62
CA SER A 78 -17.48 2.04 -3.48
C SER A 78 -18.34 3.27 -3.77
N VAL A 79 -17.75 4.32 -4.33
CA VAL A 79 -18.48 5.54 -4.70
C VAL A 79 -19.49 5.26 -5.81
N CYS A 80 -19.13 4.49 -6.84
CA CYS A 80 -20.06 4.09 -7.89
C CYS A 80 -21.25 3.30 -7.33
N ASP A 81 -21.01 2.36 -6.43
CA ASP A 81 -22.06 1.55 -5.83
C ASP A 81 -22.96 2.39 -4.92
N LEU A 82 -22.41 3.31 -4.12
CA LEU A 82 -23.22 4.27 -3.35
C LEU A 82 -24.11 5.15 -4.24
N MET A 83 -23.62 5.58 -5.41
CA MET A 83 -24.39 6.39 -6.36
C MET A 83 -25.52 5.61 -7.04
N THR A 84 -25.34 4.31 -7.27
CA THR A 84 -26.26 3.49 -8.08
C THR A 84 -27.19 2.62 -7.23
N GLN A 85 -26.77 2.24 -6.03
CA GLN A 85 -27.48 1.35 -5.11
C GLN A 85 -27.94 2.05 -3.82
N GLY A 86 -27.48 3.29 -3.57
CA GLY A 86 -27.86 4.10 -2.41
C GLY A 86 -26.96 3.92 -1.19
N GLU A 87 -27.39 4.46 -0.04
CA GLU A 87 -26.56 4.58 1.18
C GLU A 87 -26.14 3.24 1.82
N ASN A 88 -26.84 2.16 1.52
CA ASN A 88 -26.57 0.82 2.05
C ASN A 88 -25.75 -0.06 1.10
N ALA A 89 -25.18 0.54 0.05
CA ALA A 89 -24.34 -0.17 -0.90
C ALA A 89 -23.13 -0.81 -0.21
N HIS A 90 -22.68 -1.94 -0.76
CA HIS A 90 -21.45 -2.57 -0.29
C HIS A 90 -20.23 -1.67 -0.61
N LEU A 91 -19.39 -1.43 0.39
CA LEU A 91 -18.11 -0.75 0.19
C LEU A 91 -17.02 -1.79 -0.07
N HIS A 92 -16.23 -1.54 -1.11
CA HIS A 92 -15.13 -2.40 -1.52
C HIS A 92 -13.95 -2.21 -0.57
N GLU A 93 -13.28 -3.32 -0.24
CA GLU A 93 -12.20 -3.35 0.73
C GLU A 93 -10.82 -3.50 0.08
N ALA A 94 -9.81 -2.86 0.67
CA ALA A 94 -8.43 -2.92 0.24
C ALA A 94 -7.48 -2.75 1.44
N SER A 95 -7.47 -3.68 2.40
CA SER A 95 -6.63 -3.54 3.60
C SER A 95 -5.14 -3.69 3.30
N MET A 96 -4.32 -2.78 3.83
CA MET A 96 -2.85 -2.88 3.76
C MET A 96 -2.28 -4.09 4.51
N ALA A 97 -3.08 -4.76 5.36
CA ALA A 97 -2.75 -6.02 6.01
C ALA A 97 -3.03 -7.26 5.13
N GLU A 98 -3.70 -7.08 3.99
CA GLU A 98 -4.11 -8.16 3.07
C GLU A 98 -3.60 -7.94 1.65
N MET A 99 -2.76 -6.92 1.43
CA MET A 99 -2.12 -6.62 0.14
C MET A 99 -0.61 -6.57 0.27
N GLY A 100 0.06 -6.80 -0.86
CA GLY A 100 1.51 -6.65 -0.97
C GLY A 100 1.90 -5.28 -1.51
N ALA A 101 3.20 -5.01 -1.48
CA ALA A 101 3.79 -3.92 -2.23
C ALA A 101 5.09 -4.38 -2.89
N ALA A 102 5.27 -3.93 -4.13
CA ALA A 102 6.55 -4.02 -4.83
C ALA A 102 7.21 -2.64 -4.90
N CYS A 103 8.52 -2.60 -4.70
CA CYS A 103 9.33 -1.41 -4.91
C CYS A 103 10.52 -1.76 -5.80
N VAL A 104 10.78 -0.92 -6.80
CA VAL A 104 11.93 -1.10 -7.70
C VAL A 104 12.70 0.20 -7.78
N ALA A 105 13.92 0.18 -7.24
CA ALA A 105 14.84 1.31 -7.17
C ALA A 105 15.98 1.12 -8.17
N SER A 106 16.10 2.03 -9.14
CA SER A 106 17.18 2.00 -10.12
C SER A 106 18.54 2.19 -9.44
N ALA A 107 19.50 1.32 -9.78
CA ALA A 107 20.87 1.34 -9.26
C ALA A 107 21.93 1.43 -10.38
N GLY A 108 21.49 1.62 -11.63
CA GLY A 108 22.38 1.75 -12.80
C GLY A 108 21.61 2.16 -14.06
N LYS A 109 22.33 2.25 -15.18
CA LYS A 109 21.79 2.67 -16.49
C LYS A 109 22.29 1.77 -17.62
N GLY A 110 21.54 1.77 -18.72
CA GLY A 110 21.86 1.01 -19.93
C GLY A 110 20.91 -0.16 -20.15
N VAL A 111 20.59 -0.43 -21.41
CA VAL A 111 19.58 -1.41 -21.81
C VAL A 111 19.97 -2.84 -21.41
N LEU A 112 21.24 -3.21 -21.57
CA LEU A 112 21.76 -4.54 -21.26
C LEU A 112 22.63 -4.58 -20.00
N THR A 113 23.00 -3.43 -19.47
CA THR A 113 23.94 -3.28 -18.34
C THR A 113 23.32 -2.57 -17.14
N GLY A 114 22.04 -2.20 -17.23
CA GLY A 114 21.32 -1.57 -16.15
C GLY A 114 21.14 -2.51 -14.96
N THR A 115 20.94 -1.93 -13.78
CA THR A 115 20.63 -2.69 -12.58
C THR A 115 19.59 -1.94 -11.74
N ALA A 116 18.80 -2.68 -10.98
CA ALA A 116 17.88 -2.15 -9.99
C ALA A 116 17.76 -3.10 -8.81
N ALA A 117 17.53 -2.53 -7.63
CA ALA A 117 17.06 -3.28 -6.47
C ALA A 117 15.54 -3.38 -6.56
N ALA A 118 15.02 -4.60 -6.67
CA ALA A 118 13.61 -4.91 -6.61
C ALA A 118 13.31 -5.61 -5.29
N MET A 119 12.21 -5.26 -4.65
CA MET A 119 11.75 -5.94 -3.44
C MET A 119 10.23 -6.05 -3.44
N THR A 120 9.74 -7.14 -2.87
CA THR A 120 8.34 -7.37 -2.56
C THR A 120 8.19 -7.54 -1.05
N VAL A 121 7.06 -7.07 -0.53
CA VAL A 121 6.66 -7.29 0.87
C VAL A 121 5.20 -7.72 0.89
N TYR A 122 4.90 -8.75 1.66
CA TYR A 122 3.53 -9.20 1.88
C TYR A 122 3.31 -9.71 3.31
N PRO A 123 2.27 -9.21 4.01
CA PRO A 123 1.52 -7.99 3.72
C PRO A 123 2.36 -6.72 3.93
N VAL A 124 1.85 -5.57 3.47
CA VAL A 124 2.50 -4.26 3.70
C VAL A 124 2.55 -3.96 5.19
N VAL A 125 1.39 -4.04 5.86
CA VAL A 125 1.25 -3.92 7.32
C VAL A 125 1.49 -5.31 7.92
N PRO A 126 2.49 -5.46 8.82
CA PRO A 126 2.77 -6.74 9.45
C PRO A 126 1.57 -7.29 10.22
N ASP A 127 1.34 -8.59 10.08
CA ASP A 127 0.34 -9.35 10.80
C ASP A 127 1.03 -10.49 11.56
N PHE A 128 1.31 -10.27 12.85
CA PHE A 128 1.96 -11.25 13.71
C PHE A 128 1.00 -12.33 14.24
N GLU A 129 -0.33 -12.12 14.11
CA GLU A 129 -1.31 -13.16 14.42
C GLU A 129 -1.31 -14.20 13.29
N LYS A 130 -1.26 -13.75 12.02
CA LYS A 130 -1.22 -14.63 10.83
C LYS A 130 0.16 -15.16 10.49
N TYR A 131 1.22 -14.37 10.66
CA TYR A 131 2.61 -14.75 10.37
C TYR A 131 3.48 -14.60 11.63
N PRO A 132 3.47 -15.60 12.55
CA PRO A 132 4.22 -15.52 13.79
C PRO A 132 5.72 -15.29 13.58
N GLY A 133 6.30 -14.38 14.36
CA GLY A 133 7.73 -14.04 14.35
C GLY A 133 8.12 -12.98 13.32
N THR A 134 7.72 -13.14 12.05
CA THR A 134 8.10 -12.23 10.96
C THR A 134 7.08 -11.11 10.74
N GLY A 135 5.80 -11.36 11.06
CA GLY A 135 4.67 -10.51 10.68
C GLY A 135 4.42 -10.47 9.17
N ARG A 136 5.17 -11.25 8.39
CA ARG A 136 5.14 -11.28 6.93
C ARG A 136 5.33 -12.67 6.40
N ASP A 137 4.73 -12.93 5.25
CA ASP A 137 4.97 -14.13 4.48
C ASP A 137 6.36 -14.06 3.85
N THR A 138 7.25 -14.97 4.22
CA THR A 138 8.64 -15.02 3.73
C THR A 138 8.74 -15.50 2.30
N ASP A 139 7.74 -16.22 1.78
CA ASP A 139 7.75 -16.70 0.40
C ASP A 139 7.44 -15.57 -0.58
N TYR A 140 6.71 -14.54 -0.12
CA TYR A 140 6.36 -13.34 -0.89
C TYR A 140 7.11 -12.08 -0.47
N THR A 141 7.96 -12.16 0.56
CA THR A 141 8.77 -11.04 1.07
C THR A 141 10.25 -11.30 0.80
N PHE A 142 10.74 -10.79 -0.33
CA PHE A 142 12.14 -10.94 -0.73
C PHE A 142 12.62 -9.72 -1.50
N GLY A 143 13.94 -9.64 -1.72
CA GLY A 143 14.55 -8.59 -2.52
C GLY A 143 15.74 -9.11 -3.31
N GLU A 144 15.86 -8.62 -4.54
CA GLU A 144 16.91 -9.00 -5.48
C GLU A 144 17.51 -7.77 -6.15
N ILE A 145 18.76 -7.87 -6.56
CA ILE A 145 19.43 -6.82 -7.34
C ILE A 145 19.84 -7.43 -8.68
N GLY A 146 19.47 -6.77 -9.76
CA GLY A 146 19.91 -7.21 -11.08
C GLY A 146 19.25 -6.50 -12.26
N LEU A 147 19.60 -6.98 -13.45
CA LEU A 147 19.10 -6.49 -14.72
C LEU A 147 17.59 -6.72 -14.90
N ALA A 148 17.04 -7.79 -14.33
CA ALA A 148 15.60 -8.08 -14.38
C ALA A 148 14.78 -6.94 -13.74
N GLY A 149 15.16 -6.49 -12.54
CA GLY A 149 14.53 -5.34 -11.89
C GLY A 149 14.63 -4.06 -12.72
N HIS A 150 15.75 -3.85 -13.42
CA HIS A 150 15.93 -2.69 -14.30
C HIS A 150 14.90 -2.68 -15.44
N TRP A 151 14.72 -3.82 -16.10
CA TRP A 151 13.72 -3.97 -17.17
C TRP A 151 12.29 -3.86 -16.66
N ILE A 152 11.97 -4.50 -15.52
CA ILE A 152 10.66 -4.38 -14.88
C ILE A 152 10.33 -2.90 -14.64
N LYS A 153 11.25 -2.13 -14.05
CA LYS A 153 11.05 -0.70 -13.81
C LYS A 153 10.80 0.07 -15.11
N HIS A 154 11.54 -0.25 -16.17
CA HIS A 154 11.39 0.38 -17.47
C HIS A 154 10.03 0.08 -18.10
N ILE A 155 9.61 -1.18 -18.13
CA ILE A 155 8.31 -1.61 -18.66
C ILE A 155 7.17 -0.96 -17.88
N LEU A 156 7.21 -1.03 -16.54
CA LEU A 156 6.19 -0.43 -15.67
C LEU A 156 6.07 1.08 -15.88
N HIS A 157 7.17 1.78 -16.15
CA HIS A 157 7.14 3.22 -16.45
C HIS A 157 6.29 3.53 -17.70
N PHE A 158 6.52 2.83 -18.80
CA PHE A 158 5.77 3.05 -20.04
C PHE A 158 4.33 2.54 -19.94
N LEU A 159 4.10 1.39 -19.31
CA LEU A 159 2.75 0.87 -19.09
C LEU A 159 1.92 1.82 -18.22
N PHE A 160 2.50 2.39 -17.17
CA PHE A 160 1.81 3.37 -16.33
C PHE A 160 1.39 4.61 -17.13
N ILE A 161 2.29 5.19 -17.93
CA ILE A 161 1.98 6.37 -18.76
C ILE A 161 0.92 6.02 -19.82
N TYR A 162 1.00 4.84 -20.44
CA TYR A 162 0.03 4.38 -21.41
C TYR A 162 -1.37 4.24 -20.78
N LYS A 163 -1.43 3.64 -19.59
CA LYS A 163 -2.65 3.48 -18.79
C LYS A 163 -3.23 4.84 -18.37
N ALA A 164 -2.39 5.75 -17.89
CA ALA A 164 -2.80 7.08 -17.47
C ALA A 164 -3.36 7.94 -18.62
N LYS A 165 -2.97 7.67 -19.87
CA LYS A 165 -3.53 8.30 -21.07
C LYS A 165 -4.83 7.65 -21.57
N LEU A 166 -5.30 6.58 -20.92
CA LEU A 166 -6.50 5.83 -21.29
C LEU A 166 -6.46 5.29 -22.73
N ASN A 167 -5.26 4.95 -23.21
CA ASN A 167 -5.10 4.41 -24.56
C ASN A 167 -5.81 3.04 -24.72
N PRO A 168 -6.16 2.61 -25.95
CA PRO A 168 -6.87 1.34 -26.16
C PRO A 168 -6.24 0.16 -25.43
N GLY A 169 -7.06 -0.64 -24.75
CA GLY A 169 -6.61 -1.80 -23.97
C GLY A 169 -6.02 -1.48 -22.59
N TRP A 170 -6.05 -0.21 -22.13
CA TRP A 170 -5.51 0.17 -20.81
C TRP A 170 -6.09 -0.63 -19.63
N THR A 171 -7.33 -1.10 -19.74
CA THR A 171 -8.01 -1.90 -18.71
C THR A 171 -7.37 -3.27 -18.50
N LEU A 172 -6.59 -3.76 -19.46
CA LEU A 172 -5.85 -5.02 -19.37
C LEU A 172 -4.54 -4.89 -18.59
N ILE A 173 -4.07 -3.65 -18.36
CA ILE A 173 -2.86 -3.39 -17.58
C ILE A 173 -3.24 -3.48 -16.09
N PRO A 174 -2.68 -4.46 -15.33
CA PRO A 174 -3.02 -4.65 -13.92
C PRO A 174 -2.61 -3.43 -13.07
N GLU A 175 -3.11 -3.40 -11.84
CA GLU A 175 -2.58 -2.51 -10.79
C GLU A 175 -1.29 -3.07 -10.17
#